data_AF-A0A2V6N288-F1
#
_entry.id   AF-A0A2V6N288-F1
#
_cell.length_a   1.000
_cell.length_b   1.000
_cell.length_c   1.000
_cell.angle_alpha   90.00
_cell.angle_beta   90.00
_cell.angle_gamma   90.00
#
_symmetry.space_group_name_H-M   'P 1'
#
loop_
_entity.id
_entity.type
_entity.pdbx_description
1 polymer ?
#
loop_
_entity_poly.entity_id
_entity_poly.type
_entity_poly.pdbx_seq_one_letter_code
_entity_poly.pdbx_strand_id
1 'polypeptide(L)'
;MASFVSAAGAVRCAIQIQRELARHEQANPERPLKVRVGAAAGEPVEQHDDLFGSTVQLAARLCAHAQPEQILVTNAIAELCLGKGLQFEDFGEVILKGFGYPVRAHAAAWKQAAM
;
A
#
# COMPACT_ATOMS: atom_id res chain seq x y z
N MET A 1 6.30 -7.65 7.81
CA MET A 1 5.01 -6.94 7.76
C MET A 1 5.07 -5.79 8.77
N ALA A 2 4.35 -4.69 8.55
CA ALA A 2 4.23 -3.60 9.51
C ALA A 2 2.75 -3.26 9.69
N SER A 3 2.36 -2.84 10.90
CA SER A 3 1.00 -2.42 11.24
C SER A 3 1.01 -1.01 11.82
N PHE A 4 -0.09 -0.30 11.67
CA PHE A 4 -0.26 1.07 12.11
C PHE A 4 -1.67 1.25 12.65
N VAL A 5 -1.82 2.05 13.70
CA VAL A 5 -3.14 2.49 14.18
C VAL A 5 -3.78 3.49 13.19
N SER A 6 -2.96 4.24 12.44
CA SER A 6 -3.42 5.25 11.49
C SER A 6 -3.28 4.78 10.05
N ALA A 7 -4.40 4.73 9.30
CA ALA A 7 -4.39 4.49 7.85
C ALA A 7 -3.53 5.51 7.10
N ALA A 8 -3.68 6.80 7.45
CA ALA A 8 -2.86 7.86 6.87
C ALA A 8 -1.38 7.71 7.22
N GLY A 9 -1.07 7.27 8.44
CA GLY A 9 0.30 6.96 8.87
C GLY A 9 0.93 5.84 8.04
N ALA A 10 0.19 4.74 7.81
CA ALA A 10 0.63 3.63 6.96
C ALA A 10 0.93 4.07 5.53
N VAL A 11 0.03 4.87 4.92
CA VAL A 11 0.21 5.37 3.55
C VAL A 11 1.39 6.34 3.46
N ARG A 12 1.55 7.25 4.43
CA ARG A 12 2.71 8.16 4.47
C ARG A 12 4.03 7.40 4.58
N CYS A 13 4.07 6.35 5.41
CA CYS A 13 5.23 5.48 5.51
C CYS A 13 5.55 4.82 4.16
N ALA A 14 4.55 4.24 3.50
CA ALA A 14 4.71 3.63 2.17
C ALA A 14 5.23 4.63 1.12
N ILE A 15 4.68 5.85 1.10
CA ILE A 15 5.13 6.93 0.21
C ILE A 15 6.59 7.30 0.50
N GLN A 16 6.96 7.41 1.77
CA GLN A 16 8.33 7.73 2.16
C GLN A 16 9.30 6.63 1.71
N ILE A 17 8.95 5.35 1.88
CA ILE A 17 9.76 4.22 1.39
C ILE A 17 10.03 4.36 -0.11
N GLN A 18 9.01 4.57 -0.93
CA GLN A 18 9.20 4.73 -2.38
C GLN A 18 10.08 5.94 -2.73
N ARG A 19 9.91 7.07 -2.01
CA ARG A 19 10.72 8.28 -2.23
C ARG A 19 12.20 8.08 -1.86
N GLU A 20 12.50 7.40 -0.76
CA GLU A 20 13.89 7.10 -0.39
C GLU A 20 14.54 6.14 -1.37
N LEU A 21 13.81 5.14 -1.85
CA LEU A 21 14.33 4.20 -2.84
C LEU A 21 14.58 4.87 -4.19
N ALA A 22 13.71 5.78 -4.62
CA ALA A 22 13.95 6.59 -5.81
C ALA A 22 15.20 7.46 -5.68
N ARG A 23 15.44 8.07 -4.50
CA ARG A 23 16.69 8.80 -4.21
C ARG A 23 17.91 7.88 -4.25
N HIS A 24 17.80 6.69 -3.67
CA HIS A 24 18.87 5.70 -3.69
C HIS A 24 19.20 5.25 -5.12
N GLU A 25 18.20 5.01 -5.97
CA GLU A 25 18.39 4.66 -7.39
C GLU A 25 19.07 5.77 -8.18
N GLN A 26 18.74 7.04 -7.91
CA GLN A 26 19.45 8.18 -8.52
C GLN A 26 20.93 8.24 -8.12
N ALA A 27 21.24 7.89 -6.86
CA ALA A 27 22.62 7.89 -6.35
C ALA A 27 23.42 6.64 -6.75
N ASN A 28 22.76 5.50 -7.01
CA ASN A 28 23.37 4.21 -7.36
C ASN A 28 22.66 3.58 -8.58
N PRO A 29 22.80 4.16 -9.78
CA PRO A 29 22.05 3.71 -10.97
C PRO A 29 22.34 2.26 -11.38
N GLU A 30 23.49 1.71 -10.98
CA GLU A 30 23.91 0.35 -11.27
C GLU A 30 23.26 -0.72 -10.36
N ARG A 31 22.57 -0.31 -9.29
CA ARG A 31 21.87 -1.20 -8.34
C ARG A 31 20.49 -0.65 -7.95
N PRO A 32 19.55 -0.55 -8.89
CA PRO A 32 18.21 -0.05 -8.58
C PRO A 32 17.47 -1.04 -7.68
N LEU A 33 16.88 -0.54 -6.59
CA LEU A 33 16.04 -1.34 -5.70
C LEU A 33 14.59 -0.89 -5.84
N LYS A 34 13.75 -1.75 -6.41
CA LYS A 34 12.32 -1.47 -6.63
C LYS A 34 11.48 -2.34 -5.72
N VAL A 35 10.61 -1.71 -4.94
CA VAL A 35 9.70 -2.40 -4.03
C VAL A 35 8.26 -2.12 -4.42
N ARG A 36 7.38 -3.03 -3.98
CA ARG A 36 5.93 -2.90 -4.10
C ARG A 36 5.32 -2.91 -2.71
N VAL A 37 4.22 -2.19 -2.54
CA VAL A 37 3.52 -2.08 -1.26
C VAL A 37 2.04 -2.38 -1.46
N GLY A 38 1.49 -3.20 -0.56
CA GLY A 38 0.05 -3.42 -0.42
C GLY A 38 -0.39 -3.08 1.00
N ALA A 39 -1.47 -2.31 1.14
CA ALA A 39 -2.02 -1.96 2.44
C ALA A 39 -3.53 -2.20 2.49
N ALA A 40 -4.01 -2.69 3.63
CA ALA A 40 -5.43 -2.88 3.91
C ALA A 40 -5.75 -2.39 5.32
N ALA A 41 -6.98 -1.91 5.51
CA ALA A 41 -7.52 -1.57 6.82
C ALA A 41 -8.71 -2.49 7.14
N GLY A 42 -8.86 -2.84 8.42
CA GLY A 42 -9.89 -3.75 8.90
C GLY A 42 -9.58 -4.18 10.33
N GLU A 43 -10.18 -5.29 10.75
CA GLU A 43 -10.09 -5.81 12.12
C GLU A 43 -9.27 -7.11 12.15
N PRO A 44 -7.92 -7.05 12.15
CA PRO A 44 -7.10 -8.24 12.33
C PRO A 44 -7.22 -8.77 13.76
N VAL A 45 -7.03 -10.07 13.93
CA VAL A 45 -6.92 -10.71 15.25
C VAL A 45 -5.46 -10.73 15.66
N GLU A 46 -5.16 -10.21 16.85
CA GLU A 46 -3.83 -10.24 17.43
C GLU A 46 -3.70 -11.45 18.37
N GLN A 47 -2.68 -12.27 18.16
CA GLN A 47 -2.39 -13.41 19.01
C GLN A 47 -0.87 -13.65 19.06
N HIS A 48 -0.30 -13.70 20.27
CA HIS A 48 1.14 -13.91 20.49
C HIS A 48 2.03 -12.97 19.67
N ASP A 49 1.72 -11.66 19.69
CA ASP A 49 2.44 -10.61 18.95
C ASP A 49 2.44 -10.77 17.42
N ASP A 50 1.52 -11.56 16.87
CA ASP A 50 1.31 -11.69 15.43
C ASP A 50 -0.14 -11.35 15.04
N LEU A 51 -0.32 -10.91 13.79
CA LEU A 51 -1.60 -10.46 13.26
C LEU A 51 -2.14 -11.46 12.24
N PHE A 52 -3.38 -11.86 12.45
CA PHE A 52 -4.09 -12.82 11.62
C PHE A 52 -5.39 -12.24 11.06
N GLY A 53 -5.95 -12.96 10.09
CA GLY A 53 -7.27 -12.65 9.52
C GLY A 53 -7.22 -12.12 8.10
N SER A 54 -8.42 -11.80 7.59
CA SER A 54 -8.63 -11.41 6.20
C SER A 54 -7.92 -10.11 5.84
N THR A 55 -7.82 -9.14 6.76
CA THR A 55 -7.13 -7.86 6.55
C THR A 55 -5.66 -8.05 6.19
N VAL A 56 -4.95 -8.90 6.95
CA VAL A 56 -3.53 -9.20 6.72
C VAL A 56 -3.33 -9.91 5.39
N GLN A 57 -4.18 -10.90 5.11
CA GLN A 57 -4.15 -11.61 3.83
C GLN A 57 -4.44 -10.64 2.66
N LEU A 58 -5.38 -9.72 2.83
CA LEU A 58 -5.74 -8.75 1.81
C LEU A 58 -4.58 -7.81 1.48
N ALA A 59 -3.90 -7.26 2.50
CA ALA A 59 -2.71 -6.44 2.32
C ALA A 59 -1.61 -7.21 1.57
N ALA A 60 -1.37 -8.46 1.95
CA ALA A 60 -0.40 -9.32 1.28
C ALA A 60 -0.77 -9.62 -0.18
N ARG A 61 -2.06 -9.83 -0.48
CA ARG A 61 -2.53 -10.06 -1.85
C ARG A 61 -2.46 -8.80 -2.71
N LEU A 62 -2.79 -7.63 -2.17
CA LEU A 62 -2.58 -6.36 -2.86
C LEU A 62 -1.09 -6.11 -3.14
N CYS A 63 -0.22 -6.39 -2.18
CA CYS A 63 1.22 -6.27 -2.35
C CYS A 63 1.73 -7.20 -3.47
N ALA A 64 1.24 -8.44 -3.50
CA ALA A 64 1.58 -9.40 -4.55
C ALA A 64 1.05 -9.01 -5.93
N HIS A 65 -0.08 -8.28 -5.99
CA HIS A 65 -0.69 -7.79 -7.23
C HIS A 65 -0.04 -6.49 -7.74
N ALA A 66 0.49 -5.67 -6.84
CA ALA A 66 1.14 -4.41 -7.16
C ALA A 66 2.36 -4.59 -8.06
N GLN A 67 2.53 -3.65 -8.99
CA GLN A 67 3.72 -3.52 -9.82
C GLN A 67 4.91 -2.96 -9.00
N PRO A 68 6.15 -3.10 -9.50
CA PRO A 68 7.29 -2.41 -8.91
C PRO A 68 7.02 -0.90 -8.80
N GLU A 69 7.48 -0.29 -7.70
CA GLU A 69 7.28 1.12 -7.40
C GLU A 69 5.81 1.54 -7.19
N GLN A 70 4.90 0.58 -6.98
CA GLN A 70 3.48 0.85 -6.77
C GLN A 70 3.09 0.66 -5.30
N ILE A 71 2.12 1.48 -4.86
CA ILE A 71 1.46 1.36 -3.56
C ILE A 71 -0.02 1.13 -3.83
N LEU A 72 -0.50 -0.09 -3.64
CA LEU A 72 -1.92 -0.41 -3.74
C LEU A 72 -2.57 -0.47 -2.36
N VAL A 73 -3.72 0.17 -2.23
CA VAL A 73 -4.50 0.20 -0.99
C VAL A 73 -5.94 -0.23 -1.24
N THR A 74 -6.57 -0.83 -0.24
CA THR A 74 -8.02 -1.08 -0.25
C THR A 74 -8.82 0.22 -0.27
N ASN A 75 -10.06 0.17 -0.79
CA ASN A 75 -11.01 1.29 -0.71
C ASN A 75 -11.14 1.90 0.71
N ALA A 76 -11.20 1.06 1.76
CA ALA A 76 -11.31 1.52 3.14
C ALA A 76 -10.16 2.47 3.56
N ILE A 77 -8.92 2.22 3.10
CA ILE A 77 -7.80 3.13 3.39
C ILE A 77 -7.98 4.47 2.68
N ALA A 78 -8.40 4.46 1.42
CA ALA A 78 -8.61 5.69 0.66
C ALA A 78 -9.70 6.56 1.33
N GLU A 79 -10.80 5.96 1.75
CA GLU A 79 -11.89 6.63 2.48
C GLU A 79 -11.43 7.19 3.83
N LEU A 80 -10.69 6.40 4.63
CA LEU A 80 -10.14 6.84 5.91
C LEU A 80 -9.10 7.97 5.77
N CYS A 81 -8.53 8.15 4.57
CA CYS A 81 -7.55 9.19 4.28
C CYS A 81 -8.14 10.47 3.65
N LEU A 82 -9.47 10.55 3.48
CA LEU A 82 -10.13 11.77 2.98
C LEU A 82 -9.75 12.99 3.84
N GLY A 83 -9.39 14.09 3.18
CA GLY A 83 -8.96 15.33 3.84
C GLY A 83 -7.58 15.27 4.51
N LYS A 84 -6.80 14.18 4.36
CA LYS A 84 -5.46 14.05 4.95
C LYS A 84 -4.32 14.51 4.03
N GLY A 85 -4.63 15.11 2.88
CA GLY A 85 -3.63 15.55 1.89
C GLY A 85 -2.89 14.39 1.22
N LEU A 86 -3.53 13.22 1.14
CA LEU A 86 -3.07 12.05 0.42
C LEU A 86 -3.90 11.91 -0.85
N GLN A 87 -3.25 11.59 -1.97
CA GLN A 87 -3.89 11.43 -3.26
C GLN A 87 -3.94 9.95 -3.63
N PHE A 88 -5.08 9.52 -4.15
CA PHE A 88 -5.33 8.15 -4.58
C PHE A 88 -5.91 8.20 -5.99
N GLU A 89 -5.35 7.39 -6.87
CA GLU A 89 -5.87 7.14 -8.21
C GLU A 89 -6.69 5.85 -8.18
N ASP A 90 -7.82 5.87 -8.89
CA ASP A 90 -8.64 4.67 -9.02
C ASP A 90 -7.87 3.59 -9.77
N PHE A 91 -7.72 2.41 -9.14
CA PHE A 91 -7.11 1.24 -9.76
C PHE A 91 -8.17 0.25 -10.27
N GLY A 92 -9.44 0.48 -9.93
CA GLY A 92 -10.53 -0.42 -10.25
C GLY A 92 -10.59 -1.64 -9.32
N GLU A 93 -11.24 -2.69 -9.80
CA GLU A 93 -11.44 -3.93 -9.04
C GLU A 93 -10.43 -5.00 -9.43
N VAL A 94 -9.89 -5.70 -8.43
CA VAL A 94 -8.92 -6.78 -8.62
C VAL A 94 -9.42 -8.08 -8.02
N ILE A 95 -9.24 -9.18 -8.75
CA ILE A 95 -9.52 -10.53 -8.24
C ILE A 95 -8.27 -11.02 -7.53
N LEU A 96 -8.40 -11.30 -6.23
CA LEU A 96 -7.29 -11.68 -5.37
C LEU A 96 -7.44 -13.12 -4.89
N LYS A 97 -6.34 -13.89 -4.93
CA LYS A 97 -6.33 -15.28 -4.45
C LYS A 97 -6.83 -15.36 -3.00
N GLY A 98 -7.87 -16.16 -2.77
CA GLY A 98 -8.49 -16.37 -1.46
C GLY A 98 -9.68 -15.46 -1.17
N PHE A 99 -10.03 -14.55 -2.08
CA PHE A 99 -11.23 -13.71 -1.99
C PHE A 99 -12.22 -14.14 -3.07
N GLY A 100 -13.46 -14.43 -2.67
CA GLY A 100 -14.53 -14.87 -3.58
C GLY A 100 -15.20 -13.75 -4.36
N TYR A 101 -14.74 -12.51 -4.21
CA TYR A 101 -15.31 -11.31 -4.82
C TYR A 101 -14.19 -10.36 -5.26
N PRO A 102 -14.42 -9.54 -6.29
CA PRO A 102 -13.49 -8.48 -6.68
C PRO A 102 -13.28 -7.48 -5.54
N VAL A 103 -12.04 -7.04 -5.32
CA VAL A 103 -11.71 -6.03 -4.32
C VAL A 103 -11.39 -4.72 -5.01
N ARG A 104 -12.10 -3.65 -4.62
CA ARG A 104 -11.78 -2.29 -5.08
C ARG A 104 -10.45 -1.82 -4.48
N ALA A 105 -9.53 -1.44 -5.35
CA ALA A 105 -8.22 -0.95 -5.00
C ALA A 105 -7.98 0.47 -5.52
N HIS A 106 -7.05 1.17 -4.89
CA HIS A 106 -6.57 2.47 -5.30
C HIS A 106 -5.05 2.51 -5.27
N ALA A 107 -4.44 3.27 -6.17
CA ALA A 107 -3.01 3.53 -6.18
C ALA A 107 -2.72 4.83 -5.42
N ALA A 108 -1.89 4.77 -4.37
CA ALA A 108 -1.48 5.98 -3.66
C ALA A 108 -0.37 6.71 -4.44
N ALA A 109 -0.59 7.99 -4.73
CA ALA A 109 0.40 8.81 -5.43
C ALA A 109 1.58 9.13 -4.51
N TRP A 110 2.80 8.79 -4.95
CA TRP A 110 4.02 9.03 -4.18
C TRP A 110 5.02 9.93 -4.92
N LYS A 111 5.01 9.92 -6.26
CA LYS A 111 5.74 10.89 -7.08
C LYS A 111 5.06 12.25 -6.93
N GLN A 112 5.84 13.31 -6.72
CA GLN A 112 5.27 14.66 -6.84
C GLN A 112 4.90 14.87 -8.32
N ALA A 113 3.75 15.49 -8.57
CA ALA A 113 3.49 16.04 -9.89
C ALA A 113 4.65 16.99 -10.22
N ALA A 114 5.34 16.76 -11.33
CA ALA A 114 6.29 17.73 -11.86
C ALA A 114 5.49 19.03 -12.12
N MET A 115 5.89 20.10 -11.43
CA MET A 115 5.40 21.45 -11.71
C MET A 115 6.13 22.02 -12.92
#